data_AF-A0A8J7XNA8-F1
#
_entry.id   AF-A0A8J7XNA8-F1
#
_cell.length_a   1.000
_cell.length_b   1.000
_cell.length_c   1.000
_cell.angle_alpha   90.00
_cell.angle_beta   90.00
_cell.angle_gamma   90.00
#
_symmetry.space_group_name_H-M   'P 1'
#
loop_
_entity.id
_entity.type
_entity.pdbx_description
1 polymer ?
#
loop_
_entity_poly.entity_id
_entity_poly.type
_entity_poly.pdbx_seq_one_letter_code
_entity_poly.pdbx_strand_id
1 'polypeptide(L)'
;MIEKRLTPRDIAEIVKMRGLGYSQAEIAQQLGVSQSAIQYQLSKINERARNEGNDDTFLALIIGASLGIGVGLLFAKLLEKGGE
;
A
#
# COMPACT_ATOMS: atom_id res chain seq x y z
N MET A 1 2.17 -17.20 17.24
CA MET A 1 2.15 -15.94 16.46
C MET A 1 0.80 -15.28 16.71
N ILE A 2 0.77 -14.05 17.22
CA ILE A 2 -0.49 -13.32 17.38
C ILE A 2 -0.95 -12.90 15.98
N GLU A 3 -2.15 -13.30 15.56
CA GLU A 3 -2.70 -12.97 14.24
C GLU A 3 -3.11 -11.50 14.22
N LYS A 4 -2.13 -10.59 14.07
CA LYS A 4 -2.40 -9.16 13.84
C LYS A 4 -3.15 -9.04 12.52
N ARG A 5 -4.42 -8.62 12.59
CA ARG A 5 -5.20 -8.30 11.40
C ARG A 5 -4.66 -7.03 10.76
N LEU A 6 -4.18 -7.11 9.53
CA LEU A 6 -3.67 -5.97 8.78
C LEU A 6 -4.82 -4.99 8.47
N THR A 7 -4.65 -3.74 8.88
CA THR A 7 -5.57 -2.64 8.61
C THR A 7 -5.31 -2.05 7.22
N PRO A 8 -6.24 -1.26 6.64
CA PRO A 8 -5.96 -0.53 5.39
C PRO A 8 -4.68 0.32 5.45
N ARG A 9 -4.36 0.86 6.64
CA ARG A 9 -3.12 1.60 6.87
C ARG A 9 -1.89 0.71 6.81
N ASP A 10 -1.94 -0.49 7.39
CA ASP A 10 -0.83 -1.45 7.27
C ASP A 10 -0.64 -1.84 5.79
N ILE A 11 -1.72 -2.04 5.02
CA ILE A 11 -1.63 -2.40 3.60
C ILE A 11 -1.00 -1.25 2.78
N ALA A 12 -1.37 0.00 3.05
CA ALA A 12 -0.71 1.14 2.43
C ALA A 12 0.78 1.22 2.78
N GLU A 13 1.15 0.90 4.02
CA GLU A 13 2.55 0.84 4.44
C GLU A 13 3.32 -0.27 3.69
N ILE A 14 2.70 -1.45 3.47
CA ILE A 14 3.26 -2.53 2.65
C ILE A 14 3.57 -2.03 1.23
N VAL A 15 2.61 -1.37 0.58
CA VAL A 15 2.79 -0.89 -0.80
C VAL A 15 3.85 0.20 -0.87
N LYS A 16 3.84 1.16 0.08
CA LYS A 16 4.85 2.21 0.16
C LYS A 16 6.24 1.62 0.30
N MET A 17 6.46 0.74 1.29
CA MET A 17 7.77 0.12 1.51
C MET A 17 8.20 -0.73 0.31
N ARG A 18 7.28 -1.49 -0.29
CA ARG A 18 7.60 -2.29 -1.48
C ARG A 18 8.02 -1.41 -2.66
N GLY A 19 7.33 -0.29 -2.87
CA GLY A 19 7.68 0.71 -3.90
C GLY A 19 9.02 1.41 -3.66
N LEU A 20 9.45 1.51 -2.39
CA LEU A 20 10.75 2.03 -1.99
C LEU A 20 11.88 0.99 -2.06
N GLY A 21 11.60 -0.25 -2.47
CA GLY A 21 12.61 -1.29 -2.68
C GLY A 21 12.83 -2.25 -1.51
N TYR A 22 12.09 -2.11 -0.41
CA TYR A 22 12.21 -3.02 0.73
C TYR A 22 11.78 -4.46 0.36
N SER A 23 12.43 -5.43 0.98
CA SER A 23 12.09 -6.84 0.91
C SER A 23 10.87 -7.17 1.77
N GLN A 24 10.16 -8.27 1.46
CA GLN A 24 9.01 -8.70 2.25
C GLN A 24 9.38 -9.08 3.69
N ALA A 25 10.62 -9.51 3.91
CA ALA A 25 11.12 -9.84 5.24
C ALA A 25 11.31 -8.57 6.11
N GLU A 26 11.87 -7.50 5.53
CA GLU A 26 12.00 -6.20 6.21
C GLU A 26 10.62 -5.60 6.53
N ILE A 27 9.67 -5.68 5.59
CA ILE A 27 8.29 -5.22 5.81
C ILE A 27 7.61 -6.03 6.92
N ALA A 28 7.77 -7.36 6.92
CA ALA A 28 7.20 -8.23 7.93
C ALA A 28 7.76 -7.92 9.33
N GLN A 29 9.08 -7.74 9.44
CA GLN A 29 9.74 -7.32 10.68
C GLN A 29 9.20 -5.99 11.17
N GLN A 30 9.08 -4.99 10.29
CA GLN A 30 8.61 -3.66 10.65
C GLN A 30 7.14 -3.63 11.09
N LEU A 31 6.28 -4.44 10.48
CA LEU A 31 4.85 -4.49 10.81
C LEU A 31 4.49 -5.49 11.92
N GLY A 32 5.45 -6.30 12.38
CA GLY A 32 5.26 -7.32 13.40
C GLY A 32 4.37 -8.48 12.93
N VAL A 33 4.47 -8.86 11.65
CA VAL A 33 3.67 -9.94 11.03
C VAL A 33 4.56 -10.96 10.33
N SER A 34 3.99 -12.04 9.80
CA SER A 34 4.74 -13.01 9.00
C SER A 34 5.01 -12.50 7.59
N GLN A 35 6.11 -12.95 7.00
CA GLN A 35 6.40 -12.72 5.58
C GLN A 35 5.30 -13.27 4.66
N SER A 36 4.67 -14.39 5.03
CA SER A 36 3.54 -14.95 4.29
C SER A 36 2.29 -14.05 4.31
N ALA A 37 2.07 -13.31 5.41
CA ALA A 37 0.98 -12.32 5.47
C ALA A 37 1.25 -11.15 4.52
N ILE A 38 2.52 -10.70 4.42
CA ILE A 38 2.93 -9.68 3.44
C ILE A 38 2.73 -10.19 2.01
N GLN A 39 3.20 -11.41 1.72
CA GLN A 39 3.03 -12.04 0.41
C GLN A 39 1.56 -12.12 0.01
N TYR A 40 0.68 -12.54 0.93
CA TYR A 40 -0.75 -12.64 0.69
C TYR A 40 -1.37 -11.28 0.29
N GLN A 41 -1.04 -10.20 1.01
CA GLN A 41 -1.54 -8.87 0.66
C GLN A 41 -1.01 -8.39 -0.70
N LEU A 42 0.28 -8.56 -0.97
CA LEU A 42 0.88 -8.19 -2.25
C LEU A 42 0.26 -8.97 -3.41
N SER A 43 0.00 -10.27 -3.23
CA SER A 43 -0.70 -11.09 -4.23
C SER A 43 -2.10 -10.54 -4.53
N LYS A 44 -2.88 -10.19 -3.50
CA LYS A 44 -4.21 -9.59 -3.68
C LYS A 44 -4.17 -8.25 -4.40
N ILE A 45 -3.21 -7.39 -4.05
CA ILE A 45 -3.04 -6.09 -4.72
C ILE A 45 -2.67 -6.30 -6.19
N ASN A 46 -1.76 -7.23 -6.48
CA ASN A 46 -1.35 -7.53 -7.85
C ASN A 46 -2.48 -8.16 -8.68
N GLU A 47 -3.31 -9.01 -8.08
CA GLU A 47 -4.51 -9.55 -8.72
C GLU A 47 -5.48 -8.42 -9.07
N ARG A 48 -5.75 -7.52 -8.13
CA ARG A 48 -6.59 -6.36 -8.34
C ARG A 48 -6.05 -5.45 -9.44
N ALA A 49 -4.75 -5.14 -9.41
CA ALA A 49 -4.07 -4.34 -10.43
C ALA A 49 -4.17 -4.96 -11.84
N ARG A 50 -4.10 -6.28 -11.96
CA ARG A 50 -4.29 -6.98 -13.23
C ARG A 50 -5.72 -6.91 -13.76
N ASN A 51 -6.71 -6.87 -12.88
CA ASN A 51 -8.13 -6.89 -13.25
C ASN A 51 -8.73 -5.49 -13.44
N GLU A 52 -8.35 -4.54 -12.59
CA GLU A 52 -8.92 -3.19 -12.52
C GLU A 52 -7.96 -2.12 -13.08
N GLY A 53 -6.68 -2.43 -13.29
CA GLY A 53 -5.66 -1.47 -13.68
C GLY A 53 -4.78 -1.00 -12.51
N ASN A 54 -3.52 -0.67 -12.82
CA ASN A 54 -2.52 -0.28 -11.82
C ASN A 54 -2.91 1.02 -11.10
N ASP A 55 -3.30 2.04 -11.86
CA ASP A 55 -3.58 3.38 -11.33
C ASP A 55 -4.84 3.39 -10.46
N ASP A 56 -5.90 2.71 -10.92
CA ASP A 56 -7.15 2.57 -10.17
C ASP A 56 -6.95 1.79 -8.87
N THR A 57 -6.15 0.73 -8.92
CA THR A 57 -5.80 -0.06 -7.72
C THR A 57 -4.98 0.77 -6.74
N PHE A 58 -3.99 1.51 -7.22
CA PHE A 58 -3.15 2.36 -6.38
C PHE A 58 -3.95 3.51 -5.76
N LEU A 59 -4.79 4.18 -6.53
CA LEU A 59 -5.65 5.25 -6.07
C LEU A 59 -6.65 4.75 -5.02
N ALA A 60 -7.30 3.61 -5.26
CA ALA A 60 -8.23 3.00 -4.31
C ALA A 60 -7.53 2.63 -2.98
N LEU A 61 -6.30 2.13 -3.03
CA LEU A 61 -5.50 1.83 -1.85
C LEU A 61 -5.20 3.09 -1.03
N ILE A 62 -4.77 4.15 -1.71
CA ILE A 62 -4.46 5.45 -1.11
C ILE A 62 -5.72 6.03 -0.46
N ILE A 63 -6.84 6.09 -1.19
CA ILE A 63 -8.13 6.59 -0.69
C ILE A 63 -8.61 5.76 0.50
N GLY A 64 -8.51 4.43 0.45
CA GLY A 64 -8.92 3.55 1.55
C GLY A 64 -8.04 3.68 2.81
N ALA A 65 -6.79 4.13 2.67
CA ALA A 65 -5.86 4.30 3.78
C ALA A 65 -5.89 5.71 4.40
N SER A 66 -6.18 6.74 3.60
CA SER A 66 -6.37 8.10 4.08
C SER A 66 -7.85 8.35 4.39
N LEU A 67 -8.19 8.66 5.64
CA LEU A 67 -9.58 8.90 6.12
C LEU A 67 -10.27 10.15 5.50
N GLY A 68 -10.27 10.31 4.18
CA GLY A 68 -10.98 11.38 3.44
C GLY A 68 -10.24 12.73 3.34
N ILE A 69 -9.47 13.13 4.35
CA ILE A 69 -8.82 14.47 4.39
C ILE A 69 -7.42 14.46 3.71
N GLY A 70 -6.75 13.30 3.64
CA GLY A 70 -5.38 13.19 3.11
C GLY A 70 -5.26 13.14 1.58
N VAL A 71 -6.34 12.76 0.87
CA VAL A 71 -6.32 12.57 -0.59
C VAL A 71 -6.07 13.90 -1.30
N GLY A 72 -6.75 14.98 -0.91
CA GLY A 72 -6.60 16.29 -1.56
C GLY A 72 -5.18 16.85 -1.46
N LEU A 73 -4.55 16.73 -0.29
CA LEU A 73 -3.16 17.17 -0.08
C LEU A 73 -2.15 16.27 -0.83
N LEU A 74 -2.36 14.95 -0.82
CA LEU A 74 -1.48 14.02 -1.53
C LEU A 74 -1.59 14.21 -3.05
N PHE A 75 -2.81 14.41 -3.55
CA PHE A 75 -3.07 14.68 -4.96
C PHE A 75 -2.46 16.02 -5.39
N ALA A 76 -2.60 17.07 -4.58
CA ALA A 76 -1.94 18.36 -4.82
C ALA A 76 -0.41 18.21 -4.90
N LYS A 77 0.20 17.47 -3.96
CA LYS A 77 1.65 17.20 -3.99
C LYS A 77 2.10 16.35 -5.20
N LEU A 78 1.26 15.45 -5.69
CA LEU A 78 1.55 14.68 -6.90
C LEU A 78 1.50 15.56 -8.15
N LEU A 79 0.51 16.47 -8.24
CA LEU A 79 0.38 17.41 -9.36
C LEU A 79 1.51 18.46 -9.38
N GLU A 80 1.92 18.98 -8.23
CA GLU A 80 3.08 19.88 -8.14
C GLU A 80 4.36 19.26 -8.72
N LYS A 81 4.52 17.94 -8.59
CA LYS A 81 5.75 17.23 -8.98
C LYS A 81 5.72 16.67 -10.41
N GLY A 82 4.55 16.69 -11.07
CA GLY A 82 4.39 16.22 -12.46
C GLY A 82 4.46 17.33 -13.51
N GLY A 83 4.64 18.59 -13.09
CA GLY A 83 4.72 19.77 -13.95
C GLY A 83 6.14 20.29 -14.22
N GLU A 84 7.18 19.53 -13.86
CA GLU A 84 8.59 19.84 -14.17
C GLU A 84 9.14 18.94 -15.27
#